data_AF-A0A918MMZ7-F1
#
_entry.id   AF-A0A918MMZ7-F1
#
_cell.length_a   1.000
_cell.length_b   1.000
_cell.length_c   1.000
_cell.angle_alpha   90.00
_cell.angle_beta   90.00
_cell.angle_gamma   90.00
#
_symmetry.space_group_name_H-M   'P 1'
#
loop_
_entity.id
_entity.type
_entity.pdbx_description
1 polymer ?
#
loop_
_entity_poly.entity_id
_entity_poly.type
_entity_poly.pdbx_seq_one_letter_code
_entity_poly.pdbx_strand_id
1 'polypeptide(L)'
;MRRSLFLLPAALMLVSCGTPEYRAERSICEAEWMQKIPPRYEKQIVERVKYIEVPTGRTTCVTNGNVQHCTAETRLEDVPYTAVETVDVNESRRDVQIKACAAKACQAKFGNGECKTGA
;
A
#
# COMPACT_ATOMS: atom_id res chain seq x y z
N MET A 1 -41.00 4.06 -12.73
CA MET A 1 -39.54 3.82 -12.76
C MET A 1 -38.81 5.13 -12.50
N ARG A 2 -38.34 5.40 -11.26
CA ARG A 2 -37.34 6.46 -10.96
C ARG A 2 -36.91 6.37 -9.49
N ARG A 3 -36.20 5.29 -9.14
CA ARG A 3 -35.53 5.10 -7.85
C ARG A 3 -34.08 4.72 -8.13
N SER A 4 -33.28 5.70 -8.56
CA SER A 4 -31.82 5.55 -8.67
C SER A 4 -31.16 6.92 -8.83
N LEU A 5 -31.45 7.83 -7.90
CA LEU A 5 -30.79 9.15 -7.86
C LEU A 5 -30.24 9.46 -6.46
N PHE A 6 -29.74 8.43 -5.76
CA PHE A 6 -29.06 8.58 -4.46
C PHE A 6 -27.66 7.92 -4.42
N LEU A 7 -27.18 7.38 -5.54
CA LEU A 7 -25.89 6.67 -5.61
C LEU A 7 -24.68 7.57 -5.93
N LEU A 8 -24.88 8.84 -6.32
CA LEU A 8 -23.78 9.76 -6.64
C LEU A 8 -23.08 10.42 -5.43
N PRO A 9 -23.75 10.87 -4.35
CA PRO A 9 -23.06 11.54 -3.26
C PRO A 9 -22.25 10.58 -2.36
N ALA A 10 -22.61 9.30 -2.31
CA ALA A 10 -21.89 8.30 -1.53
C ALA A 10 -20.50 7.96 -2.12
N ALA A 11 -20.30 8.17 -3.43
CA ALA A 11 -19.03 7.88 -4.10
C ALA A 11 -17.93 8.93 -3.84
N LEU A 12 -18.29 10.16 -3.45
CA LEU A 12 -17.31 11.21 -3.14
C LEU A 12 -16.68 11.09 -1.74
N MET A 13 -17.26 10.30 -0.84
CA MET A 13 -16.72 10.10 0.51
C MET A 13 -15.57 9.08 0.58
N LEU A 14 -15.22 8.44 -0.55
CA LEU A 14 -14.12 7.47 -0.63
C LEU A 14 -12.76 8.12 -0.97
N VAL A 15 -12.66 9.45 -0.99
CA VAL A 15 -11.45 10.16 -1.41
C VAL A 15 -10.47 10.33 -0.24
N SER A 16 -9.78 9.23 0.06
CA SER A 16 -8.37 9.17 0.45
C SER A 16 -7.88 9.60 1.84
N CYS A 17 -6.80 8.96 2.26
CA CYS A 17 -6.11 9.08 3.54
C CYS A 17 -5.32 10.40 3.72
N GLY A 18 -5.86 11.55 3.30
CA GLY A 18 -5.26 12.88 3.48
C GLY A 18 -6.06 14.01 2.85
N THR A 19 -6.02 15.20 3.47
CA THR A 19 -6.70 16.40 2.95
C THR A 19 -6.07 16.84 1.61
N PRO A 20 -6.85 17.39 0.66
CA PRO A 20 -6.29 17.89 -0.60
C PRO A 20 -5.23 18.98 -0.36
N GLU A 21 -5.38 19.76 0.68
CA GLU A 21 -4.43 20.79 1.11
C GLU A 21 -3.08 20.17 1.54
N TYR A 22 -3.11 19.12 2.35
CA TYR A 22 -1.88 18.43 2.77
C TYR A 22 -1.12 17.84 1.58
N ARG A 23 -1.84 17.28 0.60
CA ARG A 23 -1.25 16.72 -0.62
C ARG A 23 -0.58 17.79 -1.48
N ALA A 24 -1.20 18.96 -1.58
CA ALA A 24 -0.62 20.09 -2.29
C ALA A 24 0.71 20.51 -1.64
N GLU A 25 0.73 20.73 -0.32
CA GLU A 25 1.97 21.10 0.40
C GLU A 25 3.03 19.99 0.32
N ARG A 26 2.61 18.73 0.43
CA ARG A 26 3.49 17.56 0.31
C ARG A 26 4.17 17.51 -1.05
N SER A 27 3.44 17.77 -2.14
CA SER A 27 4.01 17.73 -3.50
C SER A 27 5.11 18.77 -3.73
N ILE A 28 4.97 19.96 -3.12
CA ILE A 28 5.99 21.02 -3.16
C ILE A 28 7.23 20.56 -2.40
N CYS A 29 7.04 20.03 -1.19
CA CYS A 29 8.12 19.49 -0.37
C CYS A 29 8.80 18.28 -1.03
N GLU A 30 8.06 17.42 -1.73
CA GLU A 30 8.61 16.33 -2.53
C GLU A 30 9.57 16.85 -3.61
N ALA A 31 9.15 17.85 -4.39
CA ALA A 31 10.01 18.46 -5.40
C ALA A 31 11.29 19.06 -4.80
N GLU A 32 11.19 19.76 -3.67
CA GLU A 32 12.34 20.33 -2.96
C GLU A 32 13.31 19.24 -2.46
N TRP A 33 12.79 18.22 -1.78
CA TRP A 33 13.61 17.20 -1.14
C TRP A 33 14.15 16.15 -2.11
N MET A 34 13.53 15.98 -3.28
CA MET A 34 14.11 15.20 -4.38
C MET A 34 15.38 15.85 -4.94
N GLN A 35 15.52 17.18 -4.87
CA GLN A 35 16.76 17.86 -5.25
C GLN A 35 17.82 17.79 -4.14
N LYS A 36 17.40 17.95 -2.88
CA LYS A 36 18.34 17.92 -1.73
C LYS A 36 18.83 16.52 -1.38
N ILE A 37 17.98 15.51 -1.55
CA ILE A 37 18.27 14.11 -1.25
C ILE A 37 17.80 13.27 -2.45
N PRO A 38 18.56 13.29 -3.56
CA PRO A 38 18.17 12.56 -4.76
C PRO A 38 18.10 11.05 -4.52
N PRO A 39 17.26 10.33 -5.30
CA PRO A 39 17.24 8.87 -5.26
C PRO A 39 18.63 8.28 -5.47
N ARG A 40 18.99 7.33 -4.62
CA ARG A 40 20.23 6.55 -4.77
C ARG A 40 19.88 5.09 -4.78
N TYR A 41 19.82 4.54 -5.98
CA TYR A 41 19.44 3.16 -6.21
C TYR A 41 20.64 2.23 -5.99
N GLU A 42 20.49 1.26 -5.10
CA GLU A 42 21.49 0.23 -4.83
C GLU A 42 20.85 -1.15 -4.95
N LYS A 43 21.64 -2.14 -5.38
CA LYS A 43 21.21 -3.54 -5.38
C LYS A 43 21.43 -4.12 -3.99
N GLN A 44 20.36 -4.55 -3.34
CA GLN A 44 20.41 -5.17 -2.02
C GLN A 44 19.85 -6.59 -2.07
N ILE A 45 20.43 -7.47 -1.26
CA ILE A 45 19.87 -8.80 -1.01
C ILE A 45 18.78 -8.61 0.04
N VAL A 46 17.55 -8.95 -0.31
CA VAL A 46 16.38 -8.86 0.58
C VAL A 46 15.77 -10.24 0.78
N GLU A 47 15.24 -10.48 1.97
CA GLU A 47 14.45 -11.66 2.27
C GLU A 47 13.00 -11.42 1.87
N ARG A 48 12.45 -12.34 1.07
CA ARG A 48 11.06 -12.34 0.63
C ARG A 48 10.41 -13.65 1.03
N VAL A 49 9.09 -13.62 1.13
CA VAL A 49 8.28 -14.82 1.39
C VAL A 49 7.42 -15.08 0.18
N LYS A 50 7.39 -16.34 -0.28
CA LYS A 50 6.39 -16.84 -1.22
C LYS A 50 5.49 -17.82 -0.50
N TYR A 51 4.20 -17.77 -0.80
CA TYR A 51 3.24 -18.74 -0.29
C TYR A 51 3.05 -19.85 -1.32
N ILE A 52 3.24 -21.10 -0.90
CA ILE A 52 3.01 -22.27 -1.74
C ILE A 52 1.94 -23.15 -1.12
N GLU A 53 1.16 -23.83 -1.95
CA GLU A 53 0.24 -24.87 -1.48
C GLU A 53 0.99 -26.18 -1.31
N VAL A 54 0.95 -26.72 -0.10
CA VAL A 54 1.57 -28.01 0.25
C VAL A 54 0.46 -28.98 0.64
N PRO A 55 0.46 -30.21 0.10
CA PRO A 55 -0.50 -31.24 0.51
C PRO A 55 -0.42 -31.54 2.00
N THR A 56 -1.56 -31.63 2.67
CA THR A 56 -1.64 -31.99 4.10
C THR A 56 -1.50 -33.49 4.33
N GLY A 57 -1.52 -34.29 3.26
CA GLY A 57 -1.64 -35.75 3.32
C GLY A 57 -3.08 -36.25 3.44
N ARG A 58 -4.07 -35.35 3.56
CA ARG A 58 -5.49 -35.71 3.54
C ARG A 58 -6.06 -35.57 2.13
N THR A 59 -7.01 -36.42 1.80
CA THR A 59 -7.72 -36.39 0.51
C THR A 59 -9.21 -36.49 0.75
N THR A 60 -9.97 -35.62 0.10
CA THR A 60 -11.43 -35.68 0.10
C THR A 60 -11.86 -36.31 -1.22
N CYS A 61 -12.55 -37.45 -1.15
CA CYS A 61 -13.07 -38.14 -2.31
C CYS A 61 -14.59 -38.07 -2.34
N VAL A 62 -15.15 -37.74 -3.51
CA VAL A 62 -16.59 -37.74 -3.77
C VAL A 62 -16.88 -38.72 -4.88
N THR A 63 -17.81 -39.65 -4.64
CA THR A 63 -18.25 -40.63 -5.63
C THR A 63 -19.55 -40.17 -6.28
N ASN A 64 -19.55 -40.08 -7.61
CA ASN A 64 -20.73 -39.78 -8.41
C ASN A 64 -20.97 -40.94 -9.39
N GLY A 65 -21.96 -41.80 -9.10
CA GLY A 65 -22.21 -43.02 -9.85
C GLY A 65 -21.01 -43.97 -9.79
N ASN A 66 -20.42 -44.30 -10.93
CA ASN A 66 -19.27 -45.20 -11.05
C ASN A 66 -17.91 -44.47 -11.06
N VAL A 67 -17.90 -43.14 -10.92
CA VAL A 67 -16.66 -42.33 -10.96
C VAL A 67 -16.38 -41.77 -9.57
N GLN A 68 -15.14 -41.95 -9.11
CA GLN A 68 -14.63 -41.37 -7.87
C GLN A 68 -13.66 -40.23 -8.19
N HIS A 69 -13.94 -39.04 -7.67
CA HIS A 69 -13.05 -37.88 -7.77
C HIS A 69 -12.43 -37.59 -6.42
N CYS A 70 -11.10 -37.64 -6.33
CA CYS A 70 -10.35 -37.32 -5.12
C CYS A 70 -9.57 -36.02 -5.32
N THR A 71 -9.69 -35.12 -4.35
CA THR A 71 -8.93 -33.88 -4.29
C THR A 71 -8.07 -33.88 -3.03
N ALA A 72 -6.78 -33.59 -3.18
CA ALA A 72 -5.90 -33.41 -2.04
C ALA A 72 -6.24 -32.12 -1.30
N GLU A 73 -6.33 -32.19 0.02
CA GLU A 73 -6.42 -31.01 0.87
C GLU A 73 -5.02 -30.38 0.95
N THR A 74 -4.92 -29.09 0.61
CA THR A 74 -3.68 -28.31 0.66
C THR A 74 -3.73 -27.30 1.80
N ARG A 75 -2.55 -26.90 2.28
CA ARG A 75 -2.39 -25.75 3.18
C ARG A 75 -1.34 -24.81 2.60
N LEU A 76 -1.48 -23.52 2.89
CA LEU A 76 -0.46 -22.54 2.54
C LEU A 76 0.75 -22.70 3.47
N GLU A 77 1.94 -22.64 2.87
CA GLU A 77 3.23 -22.65 3.54
C GLU A 77 4.07 -21.46 3.11
N ASP A 78 4.77 -20.90 4.09
CA ASP A 78 5.56 -19.69 3.96
C ASP A 78 7.00 -20.08 3.64
N VAL A 79 7.45 -19.84 2.40
CA VAL A 79 8.80 -20.22 1.98
C VAL A 79 9.65 -18.96 1.84
N PRO A 80 10.62 -18.72 2.75
CA PRO A 80 11.54 -17.61 2.61
C PRO A 80 12.51 -17.86 1.44
N TYR A 81 12.84 -16.80 0.72
CA TYR A 81 13.85 -16.82 -0.33
C TYR A 81 14.57 -15.46 -0.39
N THR A 82 15.81 -15.46 -0.86
CA THR A 82 16.58 -14.24 -1.07
C THR A 82 16.37 -13.73 -2.49
N ALA A 83 16.10 -12.44 -2.63
CA ALA A 83 16.00 -11.74 -3.92
C ALA A 83 17.01 -10.60 -3.98
N VAL A 84 17.49 -10.27 -5.18
CA VAL A 84 18.27 -9.04 -5.41
C VAL A 84 17.33 -7.98 -5.94
N GLU A 85 17.17 -6.90 -5.19
CA GLU A 85 16.27 -5.81 -5.54
C GLU A 85 17.00 -4.48 -5.62
N THR A 86 16.48 -3.59 -6.47
CA THR A 86 16.98 -2.21 -6.57
C THR A 86 16.18 -1.35 -5.61
N VAL A 87 16.85 -0.85 -4.57
CA VAL A 87 16.23 -0.08 -3.47
C VAL A 87 16.77 1.33 -3.50
N ASP A 88 15.89 2.33 -3.34
CA ASP A 88 16.33 3.71 -3.07
C ASP A 88 16.70 3.85 -1.59
N VAL A 89 17.99 3.78 -1.29
CA VAL A 89 18.49 3.83 0.09
C VAL A 89 18.26 5.19 0.76
N ASN A 90 17.98 6.23 -0.03
CA ASN A 90 17.71 7.56 0.47
C ASN A 90 16.21 7.81 0.73
N GLU A 91 15.33 6.92 0.28
CA GLU A 91 13.88 7.09 0.35
C GLU A 91 13.40 7.36 1.77
N SER A 92 13.77 6.51 2.72
CA SER A 92 13.35 6.63 4.13
C SER A 92 13.74 7.99 4.74
N ARG A 93 14.98 8.43 4.52
CA ARG A 93 15.47 9.72 5.01
C ARG A 93 14.74 10.87 4.34
N ARG A 94 14.57 10.81 3.01
CA ARG A 94 13.90 11.85 2.22
C ARG A 94 12.43 11.98 2.65
N ASP A 95 11.73 10.88 2.84
CA ASP A 95 10.33 10.85 3.24
C ASP A 95 10.07 11.50 4.59
N VAL A 96 10.97 11.31 5.55
CA VAL A 96 10.90 12.00 6.86
C VAL A 96 10.98 13.51 6.68
N GLN A 97 11.88 13.98 5.81
CA GLN A 97 12.05 15.40 5.55
C GLN A 97 10.85 16.00 4.80
N ILE A 98 10.30 15.27 3.81
CA ILE A 98 9.08 15.65 3.10
C ILE A 98 7.91 15.80 4.08
N LYS A 99 7.70 14.81 4.96
CA LYS A 99 6.63 14.84 5.95
C LYS A 99 6.77 16.03 6.90
N ALA A 100 7.98 16.29 7.40
CA ALA A 100 8.25 17.41 8.29
C ALA A 100 8.05 18.77 7.60
N CYS A 101 8.50 18.90 6.35
CA CYS A 101 8.28 20.08 5.51
C CYS A 101 6.79 20.36 5.30
N ALA A 102 6.03 19.35 4.91
CA ALA A 102 4.58 19.48 4.69
C ALA A 102 3.86 19.86 5.98
N ALA A 103 4.16 19.19 7.10
CA ALA A 103 3.56 19.50 8.39
C ALA A 103 3.87 20.94 8.84
N LYS A 104 5.10 21.43 8.62
CA LYS A 104 5.48 22.81 8.94
C LYS A 104 4.75 23.82 8.06
N ALA A 105 4.64 23.55 6.77
CA ALA A 105 3.89 24.40 5.84
C ALA A 105 2.40 24.45 6.20
N CYS A 106 1.81 23.29 6.52
CA CYS A 106 0.44 23.18 7.01
C CYS A 106 0.23 23.94 8.32
N GLN A 107 1.14 23.80 9.29
CA GLN A 107 1.08 24.52 10.56
C GLN A 107 1.08 26.03 10.36
N ALA A 108 1.89 26.54 9.43
CA ALA A 108 1.99 27.97 9.14
C ALA A 108 0.73 28.52 8.42
N LYS A 109 0.08 27.72 7.56
CA LYS A 109 -1.06 28.15 6.74
C LYS A 109 -2.43 27.90 7.41
N PHE A 110 -2.57 26.78 8.11
CA PHE A 110 -3.85 26.27 8.63
C PHE A 110 -3.85 26.09 10.15
N GLY A 111 -2.73 26.40 10.83
CA GLY A 111 -2.62 26.25 12.29
C GLY A 111 -2.53 24.81 12.79
N ASN A 112 -2.45 23.82 11.89
CA ASN A 112 -2.32 22.41 12.22
C ASN A 112 -1.46 21.67 11.19
N GLY A 113 -0.76 20.61 11.59
CA GLY A 113 0.15 19.84 10.73
C GLY A 113 -0.52 18.99 9.65
N GLU A 114 -1.85 18.86 9.66
CA GLU A 114 -2.63 18.06 8.71
C GLU A 114 -3.34 18.92 7.65
N CYS A 115 -3.10 20.23 7.64
CA CYS A 115 -3.78 21.18 6.75
C CYS A 115 -5.32 21.07 6.82
N LYS A 116 -5.89 20.72 7.98
CA LYS A 116 -7.34 20.64 8.15
C LYS A 116 -7.96 22.04 8.08
N THR A 117 -8.95 22.21 7.21
CA THR A 117 -9.75 23.42 7.07
C THR A 117 -11.13 23.19 7.68
N GLY A 118 -11.41 23.75 8.86
CA GLY A 118 -12.71 23.63 9.54
C GLY A 118 -12.59 23.15 10.98
N ALA A 119 -12.02 24.00 11.84
CA ALA A 119 -12.20 23.89 13.28
C ALA A 119 -13.59 24.41 13.67
#